data_AF-A0A2P8HLY7-F1
#
_entry.id   AF-A0A2P8HLY7-F1
#
_cell.length_a   1.000
_cell.length_b   1.000
_cell.length_c   1.000
_cell.angle_alpha   90.00
_cell.angle_beta   90.00
_cell.angle_gamma   90.00
#
_symmetry.space_group_name_H-M   'P 1'
#
loop_
_entity.id
_entity.type
_entity.pdbx_description
1 polymer ?
#
loop_
_entity_poly.entity_id
_entity_poly.type
_entity_poly.pdbx_seq_one_letter_code
_entity_poly.pdbx_strand_id
1 'polypeptide(L)'
;MKKHYPINGIWLLCLLLLSAPAAFAQLKIGDNPAVINKASILELESLRQGLLLPRIPDTTLAPLTTAPDGMIIYYTGTQSLLVRRNGYWSKLADSLSTAGNSWQVKGNAGTTGANYLGTSDGQALSIRTNGTEAINISTTQTVALKQVPASASLVSVLVIDPVTGIVNQRNLSTAAFTDAIHTLNGVAKLGFTIRADTLNAAYGVTTTSVDSTITMNIPITNSTTQKTGLITYADWLAFSGKQRALTIGAFEVTPTNANGLVLDSLAGVLHLVAADVNNPGGVSVANQTFAGIKTFRDSVNMGAGLDVTGQATVGNGVKVTAGGANITGNVTLVTTPPNVSTKTTSVLFRNPVTGVIENRAVDSSAFSVGIRQVNGQIGPNISITTGKAGTDVAIDSTSITNKLIINIPDASATARGVVNDSTQTFAGFKTVRDTLSIGKNAIVGATTNPNSTLQVSGSMSLNVRTTSGNDALAATDNTLLVNAGAGSVTITLPTATSIVGRVYTVKKIAGTIDNSVTLQPSGGALIEGATSYIIYNNYTYVTIQTDGTNWYVIRK
;
A
#
# COMPACT_ATOMS: atom_id res chain seq x y z
N MET A 1 -141.36 14.19 -147.81
CA MET A 1 -141.98 15.51 -147.48
C MET A 1 -140.89 16.46 -146.96
N LYS A 2 -141.07 17.79 -147.10
CA LYS A 2 -140.07 18.89 -147.01
C LYS A 2 -139.50 19.25 -145.60
N LYS A 3 -138.21 19.64 -145.53
CA LYS A 3 -137.49 20.85 -144.93
C LYS A 3 -137.43 21.28 -143.42
N HIS A 4 -136.20 21.73 -143.00
CA HIS A 4 -135.69 22.92 -142.23
C HIS A 4 -135.48 23.01 -140.65
N TYR A 5 -134.48 23.85 -140.24
CA TYR A 5 -133.79 24.16 -138.92
C TYR A 5 -134.49 25.13 -137.91
N PRO A 6 -134.01 25.34 -136.64
CA PRO A 6 -133.58 26.69 -136.14
C PRO A 6 -132.58 26.84 -134.91
N ILE A 7 -132.30 28.13 -134.60
CA ILE A 7 -131.37 28.88 -133.69
C ILE A 7 -131.80 28.95 -132.19
N ASN A 8 -130.88 28.89 -131.19
CA ASN A 8 -130.98 29.52 -129.83
C ASN A 8 -129.80 29.30 -128.83
N GLY A 9 -128.60 28.91 -129.28
CA GLY A 9 -127.41 28.69 -128.43
C GLY A 9 -126.73 29.92 -127.78
N ILE A 10 -127.39 31.08 -127.68
CA ILE A 10 -126.74 32.34 -127.25
C ILE A 10 -126.90 32.63 -125.74
N TRP A 11 -127.92 32.10 -125.07
CA TRP A 11 -128.14 32.36 -123.64
C TRP A 11 -127.31 31.48 -122.69
N LEU A 12 -126.74 30.38 -123.21
CA LEU A 12 -125.88 29.47 -122.44
C LEU A 12 -124.48 30.08 -122.16
N LEU A 13 -124.08 31.11 -122.90
CA LEU A 13 -122.75 31.70 -122.82
C LEU A 13 -122.60 32.71 -121.67
N CYS A 14 -123.68 33.39 -121.27
CA CYS A 14 -123.61 34.43 -120.24
C CYS A 14 -123.69 33.90 -118.79
N LEU A 15 -124.25 32.70 -118.56
CA LEU A 15 -124.32 32.12 -117.21
C LEU A 15 -123.04 31.36 -116.80
N LEU A 16 -122.14 31.10 -117.76
CA LEU A 16 -120.90 30.34 -117.58
C LEU A 16 -119.75 31.17 -116.95
N LEU A 17 -119.99 32.42 -116.57
CA LEU A 17 -118.92 33.39 -116.24
C LEU A 17 -118.84 33.83 -114.76
N LEU A 18 -119.65 33.29 -113.82
CA LEU A 18 -119.80 33.92 -112.50
C LEU A 18 -119.58 33.05 -111.24
N SER A 19 -118.98 31.88 -111.31
CA SER A 19 -118.53 31.22 -110.05
C SER A 19 -117.36 30.25 -110.26
N ALA A 20 -116.14 30.75 -110.04
CA ALA A 20 -114.91 29.95 -110.00
C ALA A 20 -114.64 29.43 -108.57
N PRO A 21 -114.15 28.19 -108.39
CA PRO A 21 -113.66 27.69 -107.10
C PRO A 21 -112.22 28.17 -106.78
N ALA A 22 -111.90 28.28 -105.49
CA ALA A 22 -110.58 28.66 -104.97
C ALA A 22 -109.51 27.57 -105.19
N ALA A 23 -108.29 27.98 -105.55
CA ALA A 23 -107.13 27.10 -105.76
C ALA A 23 -106.05 27.33 -104.68
N PHE A 24 -105.48 26.24 -104.13
CA PHE A 24 -104.25 26.27 -103.32
C PHE A 24 -103.03 26.10 -104.24
N ALA A 25 -102.02 26.97 -104.14
CA ALA A 25 -100.83 26.92 -104.99
C ALA A 25 -99.57 26.48 -104.21
N GLN A 26 -98.96 25.36 -104.61
CA GLN A 26 -97.56 25.00 -104.27
C GLN A 26 -96.62 25.81 -105.15
N LEU A 27 -95.49 26.26 -104.60
CA LEU A 27 -94.54 27.11 -105.33
C LEU A 27 -93.39 26.27 -105.91
N LYS A 28 -93.39 26.10 -107.24
CA LYS A 28 -92.21 25.66 -107.99
C LYS A 28 -91.62 26.85 -108.74
N ILE A 29 -90.31 27.02 -108.64
CA ILE A 29 -89.58 28.08 -109.34
C ILE A 29 -88.47 27.44 -110.17
N GLY A 30 -88.45 27.75 -111.47
CA GLY A 30 -87.41 27.29 -112.40
C GLY A 30 -87.99 26.50 -113.57
N ASP A 31 -87.19 25.58 -114.11
CA ASP A 31 -87.53 24.77 -115.27
C ASP A 31 -88.74 23.83 -114.96
N ASN A 32 -89.56 23.49 -115.97
CA ASN A 32 -90.74 22.62 -115.85
C ASN A 32 -91.75 22.98 -114.72
N PRO A 33 -92.26 24.23 -114.65
CA PRO A 33 -93.13 24.67 -113.56
C PRO A 33 -94.49 23.93 -113.49
N ALA A 34 -94.89 23.21 -114.54
CA ALA A 34 -96.14 22.44 -114.58
C ALA A 34 -96.05 21.06 -113.91
N VAL A 35 -94.84 20.55 -113.63
CA VAL A 35 -94.63 19.25 -112.99
C VAL A 35 -94.06 19.48 -111.61
N ILE A 36 -94.88 19.23 -110.59
CA ILE A 36 -94.60 19.60 -109.21
C ILE A 36 -94.43 18.34 -108.36
N ASN A 37 -93.36 18.26 -107.56
CA ASN A 37 -93.15 17.18 -106.61
C ASN A 37 -94.06 17.35 -105.38
N LYS A 38 -94.98 16.41 -105.16
CA LYS A 38 -95.95 16.48 -104.05
C LYS A 38 -95.31 16.36 -102.65
N ALA A 39 -94.06 15.93 -102.55
CA ALA A 39 -93.35 15.78 -101.27
C ALA A 39 -92.66 17.08 -100.79
N SER A 40 -92.63 18.13 -101.62
CA SER A 40 -92.05 19.43 -101.25
C SER A 40 -93.13 20.51 -101.15
N ILE A 41 -92.88 21.56 -100.38
CA ILE A 41 -93.74 22.76 -100.37
C ILE A 41 -93.14 23.89 -101.24
N LEU A 42 -91.83 23.87 -101.43
CA LEU A 42 -91.05 24.72 -102.33
C LEU A 42 -90.10 23.81 -103.11
N GLU A 43 -90.13 23.92 -104.43
CA GLU A 43 -89.22 23.21 -105.32
C GLU A 43 -88.47 24.21 -106.21
N LEU A 44 -87.15 24.06 -106.26
CA LEU A 44 -86.26 24.88 -107.10
C LEU A 44 -85.59 23.94 -108.10
N GLU A 45 -85.95 24.05 -109.37
CA GLU A 45 -85.37 23.23 -110.44
C GLU A 45 -84.62 24.13 -111.43
N SER A 46 -83.30 23.99 -111.49
CA SER A 46 -82.49 24.71 -112.47
C SER A 46 -81.19 23.96 -112.72
N LEU A 47 -80.72 23.97 -113.96
CA LEU A 47 -79.42 23.42 -114.32
C LEU A 47 -78.25 24.37 -114.01
N ARG A 48 -78.54 25.66 -113.77
CA ARG A 48 -77.49 26.70 -113.68
C ARG A 48 -77.66 27.67 -112.51
N GLN A 49 -78.77 27.60 -111.80
CA GLN A 49 -79.08 28.43 -110.64
C GLN A 49 -79.35 27.54 -109.43
N GLY A 50 -79.07 28.06 -108.24
CA GLY A 50 -79.27 27.33 -106.99
C GLY A 50 -79.89 28.22 -105.94
N LEU A 51 -80.28 27.61 -104.82
CA LEU A 51 -80.74 28.37 -103.65
C LEU A 51 -79.53 29.04 -103.00
N LEU A 52 -79.46 30.36 -103.10
CA LEU A 52 -78.54 31.12 -102.28
C LEU A 52 -79.16 31.33 -100.90
N LEU A 53 -78.65 30.58 -99.93
CA LEU A 53 -79.09 30.70 -98.54
C LEU A 53 -78.59 32.01 -97.92
N PRO A 54 -79.29 32.54 -96.89
CA PRO A 54 -78.82 33.67 -96.12
C PRO A 54 -77.39 33.44 -95.63
N ARG A 55 -76.51 34.38 -95.97
CA ARG A 55 -75.08 34.32 -95.63
C ARG A 55 -74.90 35.01 -94.29
N ILE A 56 -74.83 34.21 -93.23
CA ILE A 56 -74.83 34.69 -91.87
C ILE A 56 -73.40 34.67 -91.32
N PRO A 57 -72.87 35.80 -90.82
CA PRO A 57 -71.55 35.86 -90.23
C PRO A 57 -71.53 35.53 -88.74
N ASP A 58 -72.64 35.71 -88.03
CA ASP A 58 -72.77 35.42 -86.60
C ASP A 58 -74.16 34.84 -86.30
N THR A 59 -74.18 33.66 -85.70
CA THR A 59 -75.42 32.94 -85.36
C THR A 59 -75.85 33.13 -83.91
N THR A 60 -75.06 33.87 -83.12
CA THR A 60 -75.27 34.11 -81.69
C THR A 60 -76.09 35.37 -81.39
N LEU A 61 -76.56 36.06 -82.44
CA LEU A 61 -77.40 37.26 -82.32
C LEU A 61 -78.87 36.97 -82.63
N ALA A 62 -79.77 37.70 -81.96
CA ALA A 62 -81.21 37.62 -82.24
C ALA A 62 -81.50 38.12 -83.67
N PRO A 63 -82.42 37.48 -84.41
CA PRO A 63 -83.34 36.42 -83.96
C PRO A 63 -82.78 34.99 -84.05
N LEU A 64 -81.57 34.78 -84.57
CA LEU A 64 -81.00 33.45 -84.88
C LEU A 64 -80.65 32.61 -83.64
N THR A 65 -80.55 33.23 -82.47
CA THR A 65 -80.43 32.54 -81.18
C THR A 65 -81.65 31.69 -80.83
N THR A 66 -82.82 32.07 -81.36
CA THR A 66 -84.11 31.36 -81.16
C THR A 66 -84.64 30.74 -82.45
N ALA A 67 -83.77 30.59 -83.46
CA ALA A 67 -84.17 29.98 -84.73
C ALA A 67 -84.70 28.55 -84.50
N PRO A 68 -85.83 28.17 -85.14
CA PRO A 68 -86.37 26.83 -85.06
C PRO A 68 -85.41 25.80 -85.67
N ASP A 69 -85.42 24.59 -85.11
CA ASP A 69 -84.66 23.45 -85.63
C ASP A 69 -85.10 23.11 -87.06
N GLY A 70 -84.15 22.67 -87.88
CA GLY A 70 -84.31 22.46 -89.31
C GLY A 70 -84.00 23.68 -90.18
N MET A 71 -83.83 24.88 -89.60
CA MET A 71 -83.38 26.05 -90.34
C MET A 71 -81.97 25.86 -90.90
N ILE A 72 -81.75 26.23 -92.17
CA ILE A 72 -80.46 26.10 -92.87
C ILE A 72 -79.95 27.47 -93.27
N ILE A 73 -78.67 27.72 -93.00
CA ILE A 73 -77.97 28.95 -93.38
C ILE A 73 -76.61 28.60 -94.00
N TYR A 74 -76.05 29.56 -94.73
CA TYR A 74 -74.64 29.52 -95.08
C TYR A 74 -73.85 30.37 -94.08
N TYR A 75 -73.09 29.73 -93.19
CA TYR A 75 -72.30 30.44 -92.21
C TYR A 75 -70.96 30.86 -92.81
N THR A 76 -70.73 32.16 -92.91
CA THR A 76 -69.57 32.68 -93.62
C THR A 76 -68.27 32.55 -92.83
N GLY A 77 -68.34 32.49 -91.50
CA GLY A 77 -67.16 32.35 -90.64
C GLY A 77 -66.34 31.08 -90.93
N THR A 78 -67.01 29.96 -91.20
CA THR A 78 -66.36 28.68 -91.58
C THR A 78 -66.69 28.24 -93.00
N GLN A 79 -67.28 29.14 -93.80
CA GLN A 79 -67.67 28.91 -95.19
C GLN A 79 -68.46 27.60 -95.38
N SER A 80 -69.42 27.34 -94.48
CA SER A 80 -70.10 26.03 -94.43
C SER A 80 -71.60 26.17 -94.23
N LEU A 81 -72.34 25.16 -94.70
CA LEU A 81 -73.75 25.01 -94.39
C LEU A 81 -73.91 24.60 -92.92
N LEU A 82 -74.71 25.37 -92.19
CA LEU A 82 -75.17 25.00 -90.85
C LEU A 82 -76.65 24.69 -90.90
N VAL A 83 -77.04 23.65 -90.16
CA VAL A 83 -78.43 23.35 -89.85
C VAL A 83 -78.65 23.54 -88.35
N ARG A 84 -79.74 24.18 -87.98
CA ARG A 84 -80.18 24.28 -86.60
C ARG A 84 -80.71 22.92 -86.17
N ARG A 85 -80.20 22.36 -85.07
CA ARG A 85 -80.71 21.11 -84.50
C ARG A 85 -80.52 21.10 -83.00
N ASN A 86 -81.55 20.63 -82.28
CA ASN A 86 -81.60 20.52 -80.84
C ASN A 86 -81.12 21.80 -80.12
N GLY A 87 -81.50 22.97 -80.62
CA GLY A 87 -81.10 24.24 -80.01
C GLY A 87 -79.64 24.67 -80.23
N TYR A 88 -78.92 24.05 -81.18
CA TYR A 88 -77.56 24.45 -81.58
C TYR A 88 -77.39 24.51 -83.10
N TRP A 89 -76.52 25.40 -83.59
CA TRP A 89 -76.13 25.43 -85.01
C TRP A 89 -75.03 24.41 -85.25
N SER A 90 -75.33 23.39 -86.05
CA SER A 90 -74.40 22.30 -86.35
C SER A 90 -73.96 22.33 -87.80
N LYS A 91 -72.66 22.14 -88.04
CA LYS A 91 -72.12 22.00 -89.40
C LYS A 91 -72.59 20.70 -90.01
N LEU A 92 -73.07 20.76 -91.26
CA LEU A 92 -73.36 19.56 -92.04
C LEU A 92 -72.02 18.95 -92.50
N ALA A 93 -71.79 17.67 -92.19
CA ALA A 93 -70.55 17.00 -92.55
C ALA A 93 -70.43 16.85 -94.08
N ASP A 94 -69.22 17.03 -94.61
CA ASP A 94 -68.88 16.76 -96.00
C ASP A 94 -67.91 15.57 -96.11
N SER A 95 -67.82 14.96 -97.28
CA SER A 95 -66.96 13.80 -97.52
C SER A 95 -65.46 14.12 -97.34
N LEU A 96 -65.06 15.38 -97.51
CA LEU A 96 -63.67 15.84 -97.37
C LEU A 96 -63.23 15.94 -95.91
N SER A 97 -64.12 16.37 -95.01
CA SER A 97 -63.89 16.45 -93.56
C SER A 97 -63.93 15.08 -92.87
N THR A 98 -64.59 14.09 -93.48
CA THR A 98 -64.68 12.72 -92.95
C THR A 98 -63.49 11.85 -93.40
N ALA A 99 -62.94 12.08 -94.60
CA ALA A 99 -61.84 11.28 -95.14
C ALA A 99 -60.46 11.58 -94.51
N GLY A 100 -60.23 12.82 -94.03
CA GLY A 100 -58.93 13.23 -93.47
C GLY A 100 -58.70 12.86 -92.00
N ASN A 101 -59.78 12.66 -91.23
CA ASN A 101 -59.73 12.61 -89.76
C ASN A 101 -60.23 11.27 -89.18
N SER A 102 -60.27 10.18 -89.96
CA SER A 102 -60.79 8.88 -89.50
C SER A 102 -60.06 7.69 -90.13
N TRP A 103 -59.93 6.59 -89.36
CA TRP A 103 -59.46 5.29 -89.87
C TRP A 103 -60.59 4.52 -90.52
N GLN A 104 -60.37 4.06 -91.75
CA GLN A 104 -61.37 3.39 -92.57
C GLN A 104 -61.28 1.86 -92.40
N VAL A 105 -62.44 1.19 -92.40
CA VAL A 105 -62.54 -0.28 -92.28
C VAL A 105 -61.92 -1.06 -93.45
N LYS A 106 -61.69 -0.39 -94.59
CA LYS A 106 -60.97 -0.95 -95.75
C LYS A 106 -59.49 -0.52 -95.80
N GLY A 107 -59.03 0.25 -94.81
CA GLY A 107 -57.69 0.81 -94.74
C GLY A 107 -57.56 2.19 -95.38
N ASN A 108 -56.47 2.89 -95.03
CA ASN A 108 -56.11 4.21 -95.57
C ASN A 108 -54.83 4.08 -96.40
N ALA A 109 -54.78 4.71 -97.57
CA ALA A 109 -53.56 4.79 -98.40
C ALA A 109 -52.81 6.11 -98.17
N GLY A 110 -51.49 6.15 -98.43
CA GLY A 110 -50.70 7.39 -98.39
C GLY A 110 -50.34 7.89 -96.98
N THR A 111 -50.34 7.02 -95.97
CA THR A 111 -49.97 7.36 -94.59
C THR A 111 -48.50 7.73 -94.45
N THR A 112 -48.20 8.63 -93.53
CA THR A 112 -46.85 9.04 -93.11
C THR A 112 -46.64 8.74 -91.62
N GLY A 113 -45.46 9.00 -91.06
CA GLY A 113 -45.18 8.82 -89.62
C GLY A 113 -46.04 9.67 -88.67
N ALA A 114 -46.79 10.66 -89.19
CA ALA A 114 -47.75 11.44 -88.40
C ALA A 114 -49.13 10.75 -88.26
N ASN A 115 -49.41 9.70 -89.05
CA ASN A 115 -50.67 8.97 -89.02
C ASN A 115 -50.52 7.70 -88.17
N TYR A 116 -51.41 7.50 -87.21
CA TYR A 116 -51.42 6.28 -86.40
C TYR A 116 -52.85 5.89 -86.01
N LEU A 117 -53.05 4.59 -85.79
CA LEU A 117 -54.23 4.07 -85.12
C LEU A 117 -53.89 3.92 -83.65
N GLY A 118 -54.47 4.75 -82.80
CA GLY A 118 -54.13 4.77 -81.38
C GLY A 118 -54.72 5.96 -80.65
N THR A 119 -54.20 6.15 -79.44
CA THR A 119 -54.53 7.20 -78.49
C THR A 119 -53.35 8.18 -78.40
N SER A 120 -53.62 9.50 -78.39
CA SER A 120 -52.61 10.56 -78.25
C SER A 120 -52.36 10.99 -76.80
N ASP A 121 -53.20 10.54 -75.88
CA ASP A 121 -53.37 11.10 -74.53
C ASP A 121 -52.76 10.21 -73.43
N GLY A 122 -51.87 9.29 -73.80
CA GLY A 122 -51.22 8.38 -72.86
C GLY A 122 -52.12 7.25 -72.35
N GLN A 123 -53.31 7.08 -72.92
CA GLN A 123 -54.20 5.97 -72.62
C GLN A 123 -53.83 4.73 -73.45
N ALA A 124 -54.22 3.54 -73.00
CA ALA A 124 -53.95 2.31 -73.74
C ALA A 124 -54.87 2.16 -74.96
N LEU A 125 -54.35 1.66 -76.08
CA LEU A 125 -55.18 1.23 -77.22
C LEU A 125 -55.70 -0.18 -76.96
N SER A 126 -57.02 -0.32 -76.97
CA SER A 126 -57.72 -1.59 -76.75
C SER A 126 -58.36 -2.08 -78.06
N ILE A 127 -57.89 -3.20 -78.59
CA ILE A 127 -58.49 -3.87 -79.74
C ILE A 127 -59.32 -5.05 -79.24
N ARG A 128 -60.62 -5.03 -79.54
CA ARG A 128 -61.61 -5.92 -78.93
C ARG A 128 -62.49 -6.64 -79.95
N THR A 129 -62.95 -7.83 -79.57
CA THR A 129 -64.05 -8.55 -80.24
C THR A 129 -65.14 -8.83 -79.21
N ASN A 130 -66.39 -8.49 -79.51
CA ASN A 130 -67.54 -8.66 -78.60
C ASN A 130 -67.29 -8.07 -77.18
N GLY A 131 -66.64 -6.91 -77.11
CA GLY A 131 -66.33 -6.23 -75.85
C GLY A 131 -65.14 -6.81 -75.06
N THR A 132 -64.56 -7.95 -75.47
CA THR A 132 -63.39 -8.55 -74.84
C THR A 132 -62.10 -8.08 -75.51
N GLU A 133 -61.14 -7.62 -74.70
CA GLU A 133 -59.84 -7.19 -75.20
C GLU A 133 -58.95 -8.37 -75.60
N ALA A 134 -58.52 -8.37 -76.86
CA ALA A 134 -57.64 -9.39 -77.42
C ALA A 134 -56.19 -8.88 -77.52
N ILE A 135 -56.01 -7.62 -77.94
CA ILE A 135 -54.71 -6.96 -78.03
C ILE A 135 -54.80 -5.63 -77.28
N ASN A 136 -53.83 -5.40 -76.41
CA ASN A 136 -53.65 -4.14 -75.71
C ASN A 136 -52.27 -3.57 -76.05
N ILE A 137 -52.24 -2.30 -76.49
CA ILE A 137 -51.01 -1.51 -76.47
C ILE A 137 -51.09 -0.66 -75.21
N SER A 138 -50.25 -0.98 -74.23
CA SER A 138 -50.30 -0.36 -72.91
C SER A 138 -49.84 1.09 -72.95
N THR A 139 -50.07 1.81 -71.85
CA THR A 139 -49.58 3.20 -71.68
C THR A 139 -48.05 3.28 -71.69
N THR A 140 -47.35 2.17 -71.43
CA THR A 140 -45.89 2.06 -71.53
C THR A 140 -45.41 1.54 -72.88
N GLN A 141 -46.28 1.55 -73.91
CA GLN A 141 -45.98 1.15 -75.28
C GLN A 141 -45.61 -0.32 -75.46
N THR A 142 -45.99 -1.18 -74.50
CA THR A 142 -45.81 -2.64 -74.60
C THR A 142 -47.07 -3.31 -75.13
N VAL A 143 -46.90 -4.37 -75.92
CA VAL A 143 -48.02 -5.14 -76.50
C VAL A 143 -48.34 -6.32 -75.60
N ALA A 144 -49.60 -6.46 -75.20
CA ALA A 144 -50.13 -7.64 -74.53
C ALA A 144 -51.12 -8.37 -75.42
N LEU A 145 -50.85 -9.64 -75.71
CA LEU A 145 -51.78 -10.57 -76.35
C LEU A 145 -52.58 -11.27 -75.24
N LYS A 146 -53.80 -10.83 -75.00
CA LYS A 146 -54.59 -11.24 -73.82
C LYS A 146 -55.42 -12.51 -74.05
N GLN A 147 -55.55 -12.95 -75.30
CA GLN A 147 -56.37 -14.10 -75.70
C GLN A 147 -55.55 -15.09 -76.53
N VAL A 148 -54.44 -15.58 -75.97
CA VAL A 148 -53.61 -16.64 -76.58
C VAL A 148 -53.98 -17.99 -75.94
N PRO A 149 -54.54 -18.96 -76.68
CA PRO A 149 -54.87 -20.28 -76.14
C PRO A 149 -53.63 -21.03 -75.66
N ALA A 150 -53.72 -21.70 -74.50
CA ALA A 150 -52.68 -22.61 -74.05
C ALA A 150 -52.73 -23.92 -74.85
N SER A 151 -51.58 -24.43 -75.29
CA SER A 151 -51.46 -25.76 -75.92
C SER A 151 -50.70 -26.72 -75.01
N ALA A 152 -51.26 -27.91 -74.80
CA ALA A 152 -50.64 -28.98 -74.01
C ALA A 152 -49.78 -29.96 -74.85
N SER A 153 -49.81 -29.84 -76.18
CA SER A 153 -49.17 -30.79 -77.10
C SER A 153 -48.04 -30.19 -77.93
N LEU A 154 -47.99 -28.86 -78.07
CA LEU A 154 -46.98 -28.17 -78.87
C LEU A 154 -46.02 -27.41 -77.96
N VAL A 155 -44.73 -27.76 -77.99
CA VAL A 155 -43.65 -27.00 -77.33
C VAL A 155 -43.12 -25.91 -78.27
N SER A 156 -44.04 -25.19 -78.92
CA SER A 156 -43.70 -24.05 -79.74
C SER A 156 -43.54 -22.82 -78.83
N VAL A 157 -42.35 -22.23 -78.81
CA VAL A 157 -42.08 -20.98 -78.08
C VAL A 157 -41.94 -19.82 -79.06
N LEU A 158 -42.39 -18.63 -78.67
CA LEU A 158 -42.02 -17.38 -79.35
C LEU A 158 -40.64 -16.97 -78.84
N VAL A 159 -39.67 -16.86 -79.72
CA VAL A 159 -38.33 -16.38 -79.42
C VAL A 159 -38.15 -15.03 -80.08
N ILE A 160 -37.71 -14.04 -79.30
CA ILE A 160 -37.35 -12.72 -79.82
C ILE A 160 -35.89 -12.80 -80.28
N ASP A 161 -35.64 -12.48 -81.54
CA ASP A 161 -34.28 -12.21 -82.00
C ASP A 161 -33.79 -10.95 -81.27
N PRO A 162 -32.75 -11.05 -80.42
CA PRO A 162 -32.32 -9.93 -79.59
C PRO A 162 -31.67 -8.80 -80.40
N VAL A 163 -31.32 -9.02 -81.66
CA VAL A 163 -30.70 -8.01 -82.54
C VAL A 163 -31.76 -7.32 -83.39
N THR A 164 -32.69 -8.08 -83.97
CA THR A 164 -33.69 -7.53 -84.90
C THR A 164 -35.02 -7.20 -84.23
N GLY A 165 -35.27 -7.70 -83.01
CA GLY A 165 -36.54 -7.57 -82.30
C GLY A 165 -37.68 -8.39 -82.93
N ILE A 166 -37.40 -9.17 -83.97
CA ILE A 166 -38.39 -9.99 -84.68
C ILE A 166 -38.79 -11.18 -83.80
N VAL A 167 -40.09 -11.41 -83.69
CA VAL A 167 -40.67 -12.54 -82.98
C VAL A 167 -40.77 -13.74 -83.93
N ASN A 168 -40.09 -14.84 -83.60
CA ASN A 168 -40.08 -16.09 -84.37
C ASN A 168 -40.70 -17.24 -83.56
N GLN A 169 -41.47 -18.12 -84.21
CA GLN A 169 -41.96 -19.35 -83.56
C GLN A 169 -40.95 -20.49 -83.73
N ARG A 170 -40.55 -21.13 -82.62
CA ARG A 170 -39.63 -22.30 -82.62
C ARG A 170 -40.23 -23.48 -81.88
N ASN A 171 -40.23 -24.66 -82.50
CA ASN A 171 -40.60 -25.91 -81.83
C ASN A 171 -39.39 -26.47 -81.05
N LEU A 172 -39.57 -26.79 -79.76
CA LEU A 172 -38.59 -27.48 -78.93
C LEU A 172 -38.95 -28.96 -78.76
N SER A 173 -37.95 -29.84 -78.62
CA SER A 173 -38.18 -31.26 -78.32
C SER A 173 -38.06 -31.55 -76.82
N THR A 174 -38.65 -32.65 -76.36
CA THR A 174 -38.52 -33.14 -74.98
C THR A 174 -37.07 -33.38 -74.56
N ALA A 175 -36.18 -33.70 -75.50
CA ALA A 175 -34.75 -33.88 -75.26
C ALA A 175 -34.04 -32.62 -74.74
N ALA A 176 -34.58 -31.42 -74.98
CA ALA A 176 -34.01 -30.18 -74.45
C ALA A 176 -34.04 -30.10 -72.92
N PHE A 177 -34.75 -31.01 -72.23
CA PHE A 177 -34.94 -30.98 -70.78
C PHE A 177 -34.50 -32.27 -70.05
N THR A 178 -34.21 -33.36 -70.76
CA THR A 178 -33.80 -34.65 -70.15
C THR A 178 -32.34 -34.66 -69.68
N ASP A 179 -31.55 -33.70 -70.15
CA ASP A 179 -30.08 -33.67 -70.05
C ASP A 179 -29.54 -32.55 -69.13
N ALA A 180 -30.38 -32.02 -68.23
CA ALA A 180 -30.01 -30.91 -67.36
C ALA A 180 -28.82 -31.22 -66.43
N ILE A 181 -28.61 -32.48 -66.03
CA ILE A 181 -27.40 -32.95 -65.33
C ILE A 181 -26.84 -34.16 -66.09
N HIS A 182 -25.87 -33.90 -66.94
CA HIS A 182 -25.31 -34.92 -67.84
C HIS A 182 -24.14 -35.72 -67.26
N THR A 183 -23.43 -35.17 -66.27
CA THR A 183 -22.32 -35.85 -65.59
C THR A 183 -22.28 -35.52 -64.11
N LEU A 184 -21.97 -36.52 -63.28
CA LEU A 184 -21.65 -36.34 -61.87
C LEU A 184 -20.44 -37.19 -61.52
N ASN A 185 -19.36 -36.53 -61.10
CA ASN A 185 -18.08 -37.15 -60.75
C ASN A 185 -17.54 -38.15 -61.81
N GLY A 186 -17.68 -37.80 -63.09
CA GLY A 186 -17.20 -38.59 -64.23
C GLY A 186 -18.15 -39.70 -64.73
N VAL A 187 -19.31 -39.88 -64.10
CA VAL A 187 -20.34 -40.83 -64.54
C VAL A 187 -21.38 -40.09 -65.40
N ALA A 188 -21.76 -40.65 -66.55
CA ALA A 188 -22.69 -40.02 -67.51
C ALA A 188 -23.88 -40.94 -67.84
N LYS A 189 -24.95 -40.87 -67.04
CA LYS A 189 -26.17 -41.68 -67.18
C LYS A 189 -27.38 -40.92 -66.63
N LEU A 190 -28.59 -41.39 -66.99
CA LEU A 190 -29.89 -40.77 -66.64
C LEU A 190 -30.31 -40.95 -65.17
N GLY A 191 -29.45 -41.50 -64.30
CA GLY A 191 -29.68 -41.64 -62.86
C GLY A 191 -28.42 -42.08 -62.12
N PHE A 192 -28.22 -41.58 -60.89
CA PHE A 192 -27.06 -41.89 -60.05
C PHE A 192 -27.49 -42.52 -58.72
N THR A 193 -26.73 -43.51 -58.24
CA THR A 193 -26.92 -44.08 -56.89
C THR A 193 -25.72 -43.73 -56.02
N ILE A 194 -25.94 -43.02 -54.91
CA ILE A 194 -24.87 -42.72 -53.93
C ILE A 194 -24.99 -43.68 -52.76
N ARG A 195 -23.90 -44.38 -52.42
CA ARG A 195 -23.85 -45.34 -51.30
C ARG A 195 -22.56 -45.20 -50.48
N ALA A 196 -22.58 -45.68 -49.25
CA ALA A 196 -21.38 -45.81 -48.42
C ALA A 196 -20.82 -47.23 -48.51
N ASP A 197 -19.49 -47.35 -48.46
CA ASP A 197 -18.78 -48.63 -48.36
C ASP A 197 -17.77 -48.55 -47.21
N THR A 198 -17.95 -49.43 -46.23
CA THR A 198 -17.07 -49.54 -45.06
C THR A 198 -16.05 -50.69 -45.20
N LEU A 199 -16.10 -51.47 -46.28
CA LEU A 199 -15.22 -52.60 -46.54
C LEU A 199 -14.01 -52.23 -47.42
N ASN A 200 -14.13 -51.17 -48.21
CA ASN A 200 -13.01 -50.64 -48.99
C ASN A 200 -11.92 -50.05 -48.06
N ALA A 201 -10.66 -50.37 -48.32
CA ALA A 201 -9.54 -49.92 -47.51
C ALA A 201 -9.04 -48.51 -47.83
N ALA A 202 -9.32 -48.01 -49.03
CA ALA A 202 -8.95 -46.66 -49.42
C ALA A 202 -10.06 -45.68 -49.03
N TYR A 203 -9.75 -44.69 -48.20
CA TYR A 203 -10.66 -43.58 -47.92
C TYR A 203 -10.81 -42.70 -49.16
N GLY A 204 -12.04 -42.39 -49.55
CA GLY A 204 -12.32 -41.50 -50.67
C GLY A 204 -13.58 -41.87 -51.45
N VAL A 205 -13.78 -41.21 -52.58
CA VAL A 205 -14.94 -41.46 -53.44
C VAL A 205 -14.51 -42.26 -54.66
N THR A 206 -15.16 -43.39 -54.91
CA THR A 206 -15.01 -44.16 -56.14
C THR A 206 -16.29 -44.08 -56.96
N THR A 207 -16.15 -44.14 -58.28
CA THR A 207 -17.29 -44.15 -59.20
C THR A 207 -17.29 -45.42 -60.03
N THR A 208 -18.47 -45.93 -60.34
CA THR A 208 -18.66 -47.10 -61.20
C THR A 208 -19.58 -46.70 -62.33
N SER A 209 -19.02 -46.60 -63.54
CA SER A 209 -19.71 -46.10 -64.72
C SER A 209 -20.76 -47.07 -65.27
N VAL A 210 -20.63 -48.36 -64.96
CA VAL A 210 -21.50 -49.43 -65.48
C VAL A 210 -22.88 -49.41 -64.81
N ASP A 211 -22.93 -49.18 -63.50
CA ASP A 211 -24.16 -49.18 -62.69
C ASP A 211 -24.59 -47.79 -62.21
N SER A 212 -23.84 -46.75 -62.59
CA SER A 212 -24.06 -45.36 -62.20
C SER A 212 -23.94 -45.09 -60.70
N THR A 213 -23.12 -45.89 -59.98
CA THR A 213 -22.91 -45.70 -58.55
C THR A 213 -21.73 -44.77 -58.25
N ILE A 214 -21.92 -43.90 -57.26
CA ILE A 214 -20.86 -43.14 -56.61
C ILE A 214 -20.77 -43.67 -55.18
N THR A 215 -19.65 -44.27 -54.84
CA THR A 215 -19.43 -44.92 -53.55
C THR A 215 -18.51 -44.07 -52.68
N MET A 216 -18.98 -43.70 -51.49
CA MET A 216 -18.17 -43.05 -50.46
C MET A 216 -17.52 -44.15 -49.61
N ASN A 217 -16.23 -44.37 -49.82
CA ASN A 217 -15.43 -45.35 -49.09
C ASN A 217 -14.97 -44.73 -47.77
N ILE A 218 -15.53 -45.22 -46.66
CA ILE A 218 -15.22 -44.78 -45.30
C ILE A 218 -14.81 -46.02 -44.50
N PRO A 219 -13.56 -46.50 -44.61
CA PRO A 219 -13.07 -47.67 -43.90
C PRO A 219 -13.27 -47.57 -42.38
N ILE A 220 -13.56 -48.71 -41.75
CA ILE A 220 -13.40 -48.90 -40.31
C ILE A 220 -12.02 -49.50 -40.08
N THR A 221 -11.19 -48.87 -39.23
CA THR A 221 -9.82 -49.34 -39.00
C THR A 221 -9.80 -50.75 -38.44
N ASN A 222 -8.95 -51.60 -38.99
CA ASN A 222 -8.74 -52.96 -38.52
C ASN A 222 -7.25 -53.31 -38.50
N SER A 223 -6.92 -54.48 -37.94
CA SER A 223 -5.53 -54.91 -37.77
C SER A 223 -4.86 -55.41 -39.06
N THR A 224 -5.62 -55.66 -40.13
CA THR A 224 -5.14 -56.36 -41.34
C THR A 224 -5.05 -55.43 -42.56
N THR A 225 -6.16 -54.93 -43.08
CA THR A 225 -6.26 -54.27 -44.39
C THR A 225 -6.62 -52.78 -44.32
N GLN A 226 -7.38 -52.34 -43.32
CA GLN A 226 -7.88 -50.97 -43.19
C GLN A 226 -7.06 -50.22 -42.14
N LYS A 227 -5.89 -49.68 -42.53
CA LYS A 227 -4.96 -49.01 -41.61
C LYS A 227 -5.34 -47.55 -41.28
N THR A 228 -6.26 -46.97 -42.04
CA THR A 228 -6.76 -45.61 -41.87
C THR A 228 -8.28 -45.63 -41.98
N GLY A 229 -8.99 -44.93 -41.10
CA GLY A 229 -10.45 -44.95 -41.08
C GLY A 229 -11.04 -44.53 -39.74
N LEU A 230 -12.33 -44.79 -39.56
CA LEU A 230 -13.02 -44.62 -38.28
C LEU A 230 -12.69 -45.80 -37.35
N ILE A 231 -12.52 -45.53 -36.05
CA ILE A 231 -12.39 -46.59 -35.04
C ILE A 231 -13.79 -47.08 -34.61
N THR A 232 -13.88 -48.34 -34.15
CA THR A 232 -15.16 -48.83 -33.61
C THR A 232 -15.45 -48.16 -32.25
N TYR A 233 -16.72 -48.17 -31.84
CA TYR A 233 -17.10 -47.67 -30.51
C TYR A 233 -16.42 -48.44 -29.37
N ALA A 234 -16.21 -49.75 -29.54
CA ALA A 234 -15.47 -50.58 -28.58
C ALA A 234 -13.99 -50.18 -28.50
N ASP A 235 -13.34 -49.90 -29.64
CA ASP A 235 -11.95 -49.43 -29.66
C ASP A 235 -11.82 -48.03 -29.04
N TRP A 236 -12.80 -47.15 -29.26
CA TRP A 236 -12.85 -45.85 -28.60
C TRP A 236 -12.98 -45.97 -27.08
N LEU A 237 -13.85 -46.86 -26.58
CA LEU A 237 -13.96 -47.14 -25.15
C LEU A 237 -12.64 -47.66 -24.56
N ALA A 238 -11.94 -48.54 -25.29
CA ALA A 238 -10.64 -49.06 -24.88
C ALA A 238 -9.55 -47.96 -24.87
N PHE A 239 -9.55 -47.05 -25.85
CA PHE A 239 -8.64 -45.90 -25.88
C PHE A 239 -8.93 -44.91 -24.74
N SER A 240 -10.20 -44.54 -24.55
CA SER A 240 -10.64 -43.63 -23.50
C SER A 240 -10.37 -44.19 -22.09
N GLY A 241 -10.61 -45.48 -21.88
CA GLY A 241 -10.36 -46.15 -20.59
C GLY A 241 -8.88 -46.24 -20.19
N LYS A 242 -7.94 -46.07 -21.14
CA LYS A 242 -6.50 -46.04 -20.88
C LYS A 242 -5.96 -44.64 -20.53
N GLN A 243 -6.78 -43.61 -20.64
CA GLN A 243 -6.44 -42.26 -20.18
C GLN A 243 -6.54 -42.20 -18.64
N ARG A 244 -5.51 -42.64 -17.92
CA ARG A 244 -5.47 -42.55 -16.45
C ARG A 244 -4.87 -41.24 -15.98
N ALA A 245 -5.55 -40.56 -15.05
CA ALA A 245 -5.00 -39.44 -14.30
C ALA A 245 -3.92 -39.96 -13.32
N LEU A 246 -2.80 -39.24 -13.18
CA LEU A 246 -1.79 -39.54 -12.17
C LEU A 246 -2.42 -39.46 -10.79
N THR A 247 -2.54 -40.59 -10.11
CA THR A 247 -3.08 -40.67 -8.75
C THR A 247 -1.92 -40.72 -7.77
N ILE A 248 -1.87 -39.82 -6.79
CA ILE A 248 -0.82 -39.80 -5.75
C ILE A 248 -1.31 -40.60 -4.55
N GLY A 249 -0.52 -41.59 -4.13
CA GLY A 249 -0.82 -42.49 -3.02
C GLY A 249 -0.39 -41.93 -1.66
N ALA A 250 -0.71 -42.69 -0.61
CA ALA A 250 -0.23 -42.39 0.73
C ALA A 250 1.31 -42.46 0.80
N PHE A 251 1.89 -41.66 1.69
CA PHE A 251 3.33 -41.63 1.92
C PHE A 251 3.81 -42.98 2.50
N GLU A 252 4.75 -43.63 1.83
CA GLU A 252 5.30 -44.92 2.27
C GLU A 252 6.40 -44.72 3.30
N VAL A 253 6.18 -45.23 4.53
CA VAL A 253 7.12 -45.05 5.66
C VAL A 253 8.29 -46.04 5.65
N THR A 254 8.24 -47.08 4.81
CA THR A 254 9.30 -48.08 4.68
C THR A 254 9.84 -48.06 3.26
N PRO A 255 11.11 -47.70 3.04
CA PRO A 255 11.65 -47.58 1.69
C PRO A 255 11.72 -48.92 0.97
N THR A 256 11.04 -49.02 -0.16
CA THR A 256 11.02 -50.22 -1.00
C THR A 256 12.00 -50.14 -2.18
N ASN A 257 12.55 -48.95 -2.46
CA ASN A 257 13.54 -48.72 -3.51
C ASN A 257 14.42 -47.48 -3.26
N ALA A 258 15.47 -47.31 -4.08
CA ALA A 258 16.46 -46.23 -3.98
C ALA A 258 16.09 -44.92 -4.73
N ASN A 259 14.86 -44.79 -5.22
CA ASN A 259 14.45 -43.69 -6.10
C ASN A 259 13.65 -42.60 -5.37
N GLY A 260 13.24 -42.82 -4.13
CA GLY A 260 12.40 -41.89 -3.34
C GLY A 260 10.95 -41.76 -3.82
N LEU A 261 10.62 -42.32 -4.98
CA LEU A 261 9.28 -42.42 -5.56
C LEU A 261 9.08 -43.85 -6.08
N VAL A 262 7.89 -44.40 -5.91
CA VAL A 262 7.51 -45.70 -6.47
C VAL A 262 6.17 -45.62 -7.19
N LEU A 263 6.09 -46.13 -8.42
CA LEU A 263 4.83 -46.32 -9.12
C LEU A 263 4.34 -47.74 -8.84
N ASP A 264 3.21 -47.85 -8.14
CA ASP A 264 2.44 -49.10 -8.13
C ASP A 264 1.82 -49.27 -9.52
N SER A 265 2.40 -50.15 -10.32
CA SER A 265 1.99 -50.41 -11.70
C SER A 265 0.70 -51.22 -11.81
N LEU A 266 0.26 -51.89 -10.73
CA LEU A 266 -1.02 -52.60 -10.68
C LEU A 266 -2.16 -51.65 -10.31
N ALA A 267 -1.95 -50.73 -9.36
CA ALA A 267 -2.95 -49.75 -8.96
C ALA A 267 -2.94 -48.47 -9.81
N GLY A 268 -1.81 -48.16 -10.47
CA GLY A 268 -1.58 -46.91 -11.19
C GLY A 268 -1.40 -45.71 -10.27
N VAL A 269 -0.78 -45.91 -9.10
CA VAL A 269 -0.63 -44.90 -8.04
C VAL A 269 0.85 -44.62 -7.79
N LEU A 270 1.22 -43.34 -7.77
CA LEU A 270 2.59 -42.91 -7.46
C LEU A 270 2.71 -42.57 -5.97
N HIS A 271 3.65 -43.19 -5.27
CA HIS A 271 3.91 -42.97 -3.86
C HIS A 271 5.23 -42.22 -3.64
N LEU A 272 5.23 -41.28 -2.69
CA LEU A 272 6.43 -40.70 -2.10
C LEU A 272 6.90 -41.59 -0.95
N VAL A 273 8.19 -41.89 -0.93
CA VAL A 273 8.79 -42.85 0.00
C VAL A 273 9.63 -42.11 1.04
N ALA A 274 9.67 -42.59 2.28
CA ALA A 274 10.52 -42.06 3.34
C ALA A 274 12.00 -42.09 2.93
N ALA A 275 12.77 -41.08 3.30
CA ALA A 275 14.23 -41.19 3.27
C ALA A 275 14.71 -42.11 4.40
N ASP A 276 15.80 -42.84 4.14
CA ASP A 276 16.57 -43.57 5.15
C ASP A 276 18.08 -43.36 4.95
N VAL A 277 18.90 -44.18 5.62
CA VAL A 277 20.36 -44.09 5.57
C VAL A 277 20.95 -44.44 4.20
N ASN A 278 20.24 -45.22 3.38
CA ASN A 278 20.71 -45.73 2.08
C ASN A 278 19.94 -45.13 0.89
N ASN A 279 18.72 -44.66 1.11
CA ASN A 279 17.76 -44.32 0.06
C ASN A 279 17.29 -42.86 0.20
N PRO A 280 17.30 -42.08 -0.90
CA PRO A 280 16.68 -40.76 -0.92
C PRO A 280 15.16 -40.87 -0.80
N GLY A 281 14.51 -39.83 -0.25
CA GLY A 281 13.07 -39.79 -0.06
C GLY A 281 12.60 -38.53 0.66
N GLY A 282 11.32 -38.51 1.04
CA GLY A 282 10.72 -37.43 1.82
C GLY A 282 10.96 -37.58 3.33
N VAL A 283 10.66 -36.51 4.08
CA VAL A 283 10.62 -36.54 5.55
C VAL A 283 9.21 -36.91 6.00
N SER A 284 9.09 -37.87 6.90
CA SER A 284 7.81 -38.38 7.42
C SER A 284 7.69 -38.16 8.94
N VAL A 285 6.57 -38.59 9.53
CA VAL A 285 6.36 -38.58 10.99
C VAL A 285 6.99 -39.80 11.70
N ALA A 286 7.46 -40.80 10.95
CA ALA A 286 8.18 -41.94 11.50
C ALA A 286 9.65 -41.58 11.79
N ASN A 287 10.31 -42.36 12.64
CA ASN A 287 11.73 -42.17 12.91
C ASN A 287 12.56 -42.41 11.63
N GLN A 288 13.45 -41.47 11.30
CA GLN A 288 14.31 -41.54 10.13
C GLN A 288 15.76 -41.31 10.51
N THR A 289 16.66 -41.98 9.79
CA THR A 289 18.10 -41.73 9.85
C THR A 289 18.55 -41.25 8.48
N PHE A 290 19.32 -40.16 8.40
CA PHE A 290 19.80 -39.63 7.13
C PHE A 290 21.32 -39.74 7.04
N ALA A 291 21.86 -40.30 5.95
CA ALA A 291 23.31 -40.36 5.71
C ALA A 291 23.84 -39.10 5.00
N GLY A 292 25.14 -38.82 5.14
CA GLY A 292 25.83 -37.68 4.53
C GLY A 292 25.53 -36.34 5.22
N ILE A 293 26.31 -35.30 4.89
CA ILE A 293 26.15 -33.95 5.48
C ILE A 293 24.75 -33.39 5.14
N LYS A 294 24.11 -32.78 6.12
CA LYS A 294 22.84 -32.06 5.97
C LYS A 294 23.08 -30.59 6.31
N THR A 295 22.72 -29.71 5.38
CA THR A 295 22.87 -28.27 5.53
C THR A 295 21.50 -27.62 5.68
N PHE A 296 21.25 -26.98 6.82
CA PHE A 296 20.08 -26.12 7.05
C PHE A 296 20.55 -24.66 7.01
N ARG A 297 19.93 -23.82 6.17
CA ARG A 297 20.40 -22.43 5.95
C ARG A 297 20.03 -21.49 7.10
N ASP A 298 18.89 -21.74 7.74
CA ASP A 298 18.32 -20.91 8.80
C ASP A 298 18.31 -21.68 10.13
N SER A 299 17.30 -21.48 10.98
CA SER A 299 17.19 -22.14 12.28
C SER A 299 16.60 -23.55 12.20
N VAL A 300 17.10 -24.47 13.03
CA VAL A 300 16.48 -25.76 13.33
C VAL A 300 15.84 -25.69 14.72
N ASN A 301 14.55 -26.06 14.84
CA ASN A 301 13.83 -26.13 16.11
C ASN A 301 13.64 -27.59 16.54
N MET A 302 14.18 -27.98 17.71
CA MET A 302 14.10 -29.35 18.24
C MET A 302 13.38 -29.34 19.60
N GLY A 303 12.18 -29.90 19.65
CA GLY A 303 11.28 -29.74 20.80
C GLY A 303 11.63 -30.54 22.06
N ALA A 304 12.28 -31.71 21.92
CA ALA A 304 12.63 -32.58 23.05
C ALA A 304 14.13 -32.52 23.42
N GLY A 305 15.03 -32.43 22.44
CA GLY A 305 16.47 -32.38 22.66
C GLY A 305 17.26 -32.51 21.36
N LEU A 306 18.57 -32.23 21.44
CA LEU A 306 19.55 -32.43 20.39
C LEU A 306 20.71 -33.26 20.96
N ASP A 307 20.88 -34.48 20.44
CA ASP A 307 22.03 -35.33 20.79
C ASP A 307 23.14 -35.16 19.75
N VAL A 308 24.34 -34.77 20.21
CA VAL A 308 25.54 -34.66 19.36
C VAL A 308 26.61 -35.56 19.94
N THR A 309 26.94 -36.64 19.23
CA THR A 309 28.01 -37.58 19.62
C THR A 309 29.40 -37.16 19.17
N GLY A 310 29.49 -36.25 18.18
CA GLY A 310 30.73 -35.67 17.66
C GLY A 310 31.02 -34.26 18.19
N GLN A 311 32.00 -33.58 17.58
CA GLN A 311 32.30 -32.17 17.90
C GLN A 311 31.22 -31.24 17.33
N ALA A 312 30.74 -30.29 18.15
CA ALA A 312 29.89 -29.19 17.73
C ALA A 312 30.67 -27.85 17.77
N THR A 313 30.63 -27.09 16.68
CA THR A 313 31.17 -25.73 16.61
C THR A 313 30.03 -24.73 16.55
N VAL A 314 29.95 -23.81 17.52
CA VAL A 314 28.87 -22.80 17.63
C VAL A 314 29.48 -21.40 17.58
N GLY A 315 29.23 -20.66 16.49
CA GLY A 315 29.90 -19.38 16.23
C GLY A 315 29.42 -18.20 17.09
N ASN A 316 28.14 -18.18 17.49
CA ASN A 316 27.52 -17.08 18.22
C ASN A 316 27.16 -17.44 19.68
N GLY A 317 27.82 -18.46 20.24
CA GLY A 317 27.61 -18.92 21.61
C GLY A 317 26.37 -19.78 21.81
N VAL A 318 26.23 -20.32 23.02
CA VAL A 318 25.11 -21.17 23.45
C VAL A 318 24.30 -20.42 24.51
N LYS A 319 23.00 -20.24 24.29
CA LYS A 319 22.08 -19.65 25.28
C LYS A 319 21.31 -20.76 25.99
N VAL A 320 21.57 -20.94 27.29
CA VAL A 320 20.83 -21.88 28.15
C VAL A 320 19.85 -21.08 29.01
N THR A 321 18.55 -21.27 28.81
CA THR A 321 17.50 -20.52 29.52
C THR A 321 17.04 -21.18 30.82
N ALA A 322 17.27 -22.49 30.98
CA ALA A 322 16.96 -23.27 32.18
C ALA A 322 17.81 -24.56 32.21
N GLY A 323 17.94 -25.20 33.38
CA GLY A 323 18.59 -26.51 33.54
C GLY A 323 20.13 -26.50 33.60
N GLY A 324 20.78 -25.43 33.14
CA GLY A 324 22.24 -25.28 33.16
C GLY A 324 22.95 -26.17 32.12
N ALA A 325 24.29 -26.12 32.12
CA ALA A 325 25.13 -26.98 31.28
C ALA A 325 25.98 -27.90 32.18
N ASN A 326 25.90 -29.21 31.97
CA ASN A 326 26.80 -30.18 32.61
C ASN A 326 28.00 -30.44 31.69
N ILE A 327 29.15 -29.88 32.01
CA ILE A 327 30.38 -30.00 31.21
C ILE A 327 31.39 -30.81 32.02
N THR A 328 31.70 -32.02 31.56
CA THR A 328 32.64 -32.95 32.22
C THR A 328 34.09 -32.79 31.76
N GLY A 329 34.32 -32.05 30.67
CA GLY A 329 35.65 -31.71 30.16
C GLY A 329 36.11 -30.29 30.51
N ASN A 330 37.29 -29.91 30.00
CA ASN A 330 37.85 -28.57 30.23
C ASN A 330 37.00 -27.48 29.54
N VAL A 331 36.81 -26.35 30.23
CA VAL A 331 36.18 -25.15 29.67
C VAL A 331 37.24 -24.07 29.46
N THR A 332 37.44 -23.66 28.20
CA THR A 332 38.32 -22.53 27.85
C THR A 332 37.45 -21.29 27.59
N LEU A 333 37.54 -20.29 28.46
CA LEU A 333 36.87 -19.00 28.29
C LEU A 333 37.86 -17.99 27.67
N VAL A 334 37.61 -17.58 26.43
CA VAL A 334 38.48 -16.62 25.72
C VAL A 334 38.34 -15.21 26.32
N THR A 335 37.19 -14.90 26.91
CA THR A 335 36.92 -13.67 27.65
C THR A 335 36.27 -13.99 28.99
N THR A 336 36.63 -13.27 30.04
CA THR A 336 36.03 -13.42 31.37
C THR A 336 34.56 -12.97 31.34
N PRO A 337 33.60 -13.79 31.82
CA PRO A 337 32.21 -13.39 31.88
C PRO A 337 32.01 -12.14 32.75
N PRO A 338 31.06 -11.25 32.42
CA PRO A 338 30.66 -10.18 33.33
C PRO A 338 30.13 -10.80 34.63
N ASN A 339 30.80 -10.46 35.73
CA ASN A 339 30.56 -11.00 37.05
C ASN A 339 29.13 -10.67 37.53
N VAL A 340 28.34 -11.69 37.90
CA VAL A 340 26.97 -11.55 38.46
C VAL A 340 26.96 -11.40 39.99
N SER A 341 28.11 -11.16 40.63
CA SER A 341 28.16 -10.90 42.07
C SER A 341 27.91 -9.41 42.38
N THR A 342 26.87 -9.12 43.16
CA THR A 342 26.56 -7.77 43.66
C THR A 342 27.65 -7.32 44.63
N LYS A 343 28.54 -6.45 44.14
CA LYS A 343 29.70 -5.91 44.86
C LYS A 343 29.27 -5.19 46.16
N THR A 344 29.86 -5.54 47.30
CA THR A 344 29.53 -4.95 48.62
C THR A 344 30.66 -4.15 49.26
N THR A 345 31.89 -4.21 48.75
CA THR A 345 33.04 -3.53 49.39
C THR A 345 33.81 -2.65 48.42
N SER A 346 34.08 -1.41 48.84
CA SER A 346 34.90 -0.47 48.10
C SER A 346 36.36 -0.57 48.57
N VAL A 347 37.29 -0.84 47.66
CA VAL A 347 38.71 -0.93 47.97
C VAL A 347 39.48 0.07 47.13
N LEU A 348 40.40 0.78 47.75
CA LEU A 348 41.28 1.73 47.10
C LEU A 348 42.46 0.96 46.48
N PHE A 349 42.50 0.89 45.16
CA PHE A 349 43.64 0.34 44.42
C PHE A 349 44.61 1.48 44.11
N ARG A 350 45.88 1.32 44.50
CA ARG A 350 46.92 2.15 43.92
C ARG A 350 47.26 1.59 42.54
N ASN A 351 47.00 2.37 41.50
CA ASN A 351 47.41 2.01 40.16
C ASN A 351 48.96 1.91 40.15
N PRO A 352 49.54 0.73 39.87
CA PRO A 352 50.98 0.52 40.02
C PRO A 352 51.81 1.28 38.98
N VAL A 353 51.18 1.75 37.89
CA VAL A 353 51.84 2.48 36.82
C VAL A 353 51.72 3.99 37.03
N THR A 354 50.52 4.47 37.38
CA THR A 354 50.27 5.92 37.53
C THR A 354 50.40 6.43 38.96
N GLY A 355 50.41 5.54 39.95
CA GLY A 355 50.44 5.86 41.37
C GLY A 355 49.14 6.43 41.94
N VAL A 356 48.14 6.69 41.09
CA VAL A 356 46.83 7.23 41.48
C VAL A 356 46.05 6.21 42.30
N ILE A 357 45.35 6.69 43.32
CA ILE A 357 44.46 5.87 44.14
C ILE A 357 43.07 5.85 43.49
N GLU A 358 42.64 4.67 43.08
CA GLU A 358 41.34 4.44 42.44
C GLU A 358 40.42 3.71 43.40
N ASN A 359 39.24 4.25 43.65
CA ASN A 359 38.23 3.53 44.40
C ASN A 359 37.53 2.50 43.52
N ARG A 360 37.73 1.21 43.78
CA ARG A 360 37.10 0.13 43.01
C ARG A 360 36.27 -0.78 43.91
N ALA A 361 35.03 -1.01 43.50
CA ALA A 361 34.17 -1.99 44.13
C ALA A 361 34.60 -3.42 43.73
N VAL A 362 34.82 -4.26 44.73
CA VAL A 362 35.31 -5.64 44.63
C VAL A 362 34.49 -6.56 45.52
N ASP A 363 34.49 -7.85 45.17
CA ASP A 363 33.76 -8.88 45.93
C ASP A 363 34.47 -9.15 47.27
N SER A 364 33.71 -9.24 48.36
CA SER A 364 34.24 -9.55 49.70
C SER A 364 34.95 -10.90 49.76
N SER A 365 34.58 -11.87 48.92
CA SER A 365 35.22 -13.19 48.82
C SER A 365 36.65 -13.12 48.27
N ALA A 366 37.01 -12.06 47.53
CA ALA A 366 38.38 -11.84 47.04
C ALA A 366 39.40 -11.63 48.18
N PHE A 367 38.91 -11.28 49.38
CA PHE A 367 39.73 -11.07 50.56
C PHE A 367 39.58 -12.17 51.61
N SER A 368 38.78 -13.22 51.34
CA SER A 368 38.64 -14.38 52.25
C SER A 368 39.98 -15.13 52.48
N VAL A 369 41.01 -14.79 51.71
CA VAL A 369 42.38 -15.30 51.79
C VAL A 369 43.42 -14.20 52.02
N GLY A 370 43.02 -12.96 52.33
CA GLY A 370 43.88 -11.78 52.39
C GLY A 370 44.94 -11.83 53.49
N ILE A 371 44.54 -11.77 54.77
CA ILE A 371 45.46 -11.87 55.90
C ILE A 371 45.31 -13.26 56.52
N ARG A 372 46.20 -14.18 56.15
CA ARG A 372 46.22 -15.55 56.70
C ARG A 372 46.98 -15.63 58.02
N GLN A 373 47.96 -14.75 58.24
CA GLN A 373 48.80 -14.76 59.42
C GLN A 373 49.26 -13.36 59.82
N VAL A 374 49.25 -13.07 61.13
CA VAL A 374 49.88 -11.88 61.70
C VAL A 374 50.74 -12.31 62.88
N ASN A 375 52.05 -12.12 62.77
CA ASN A 375 53.04 -12.41 63.80
C ASN A 375 52.90 -13.82 64.44
N GLY A 376 52.56 -14.85 63.66
CA GLY A 376 52.38 -16.23 64.17
C GLY A 376 50.93 -16.70 64.33
N GLN A 377 49.97 -15.79 64.50
CA GLN A 377 48.53 -16.10 64.65
C GLN A 377 47.89 -16.38 63.29
N ILE A 378 47.01 -17.39 63.18
CA ILE A 378 46.37 -17.79 61.90
C ILE A 378 44.88 -17.41 61.90
N GLY A 379 44.42 -16.76 60.84
CA GLY A 379 43.05 -16.21 60.70
C GLY A 379 41.92 -17.25 60.52
N PRO A 380 40.65 -16.79 60.40
CA PRO A 380 40.30 -15.58 59.64
C PRO A 380 40.17 -14.28 60.45
N ASN A 381 39.97 -14.35 61.78
CA ASN A 381 39.70 -13.17 62.61
C ASN A 381 40.76 -13.03 63.72
N ILE A 382 41.80 -12.22 63.48
CA ILE A 382 42.80 -11.90 64.51
C ILE A 382 42.39 -10.59 65.19
N SER A 383 42.15 -10.61 66.50
CA SER A 383 41.77 -9.44 67.29
C SER A 383 42.98 -8.81 67.97
N ILE A 384 43.11 -7.48 67.91
CA ILE A 384 44.15 -6.76 68.66
C ILE A 384 43.55 -6.32 70.00
N THR A 385 44.21 -6.64 71.10
CA THR A 385 43.78 -6.31 72.47
C THR A 385 44.97 -5.81 73.29
N THR A 386 44.74 -5.18 74.45
CA THR A 386 45.82 -4.70 75.34
C THR A 386 45.96 -5.59 76.58
N GLY A 387 47.18 -5.70 77.11
CA GLY A 387 47.48 -6.39 78.37
C GLY A 387 48.50 -5.62 79.21
N LYS A 388 48.88 -6.15 80.38
CA LYS A 388 49.87 -5.53 81.30
C LYS A 388 51.05 -6.46 81.64
N ALA A 389 51.23 -7.56 80.90
CA ALA A 389 52.28 -8.52 81.21
C ALA A 389 53.69 -7.98 80.86
N GLY A 390 54.72 -8.46 81.56
CA GLY A 390 56.11 -8.10 81.30
C GLY A 390 56.56 -6.77 81.92
N THR A 391 57.80 -6.39 81.62
CA THR A 391 58.47 -5.19 82.17
C THR A 391 58.68 -4.09 81.13
N ASP A 392 58.26 -4.32 79.88
CA ASP A 392 58.41 -3.39 78.77
C ASP A 392 57.22 -3.51 77.81
N VAL A 393 57.05 -2.53 76.91
CA VAL A 393 56.02 -2.60 75.88
C VAL A 393 56.33 -3.74 74.91
N ALA A 394 55.45 -4.74 74.85
CA ALA A 394 55.67 -5.93 74.05
C ALA A 394 54.40 -6.37 73.33
N ILE A 395 54.56 -6.98 72.15
CA ILE A 395 53.47 -7.61 71.42
C ILE A 395 53.54 -9.11 71.67
N ASP A 396 52.51 -9.65 72.30
CA ASP A 396 52.31 -11.07 72.50
C ASP A 396 51.36 -11.61 71.44
N SER A 397 51.91 -12.47 70.59
CA SER A 397 51.19 -13.17 69.52
C SER A 397 51.20 -14.67 69.73
N THR A 398 51.50 -15.18 70.92
CA THR A 398 51.64 -16.62 71.18
C THR A 398 50.79 -17.12 72.33
N SER A 399 50.47 -16.28 73.32
CA SER A 399 49.78 -16.75 74.53
C SER A 399 48.29 -17.05 74.33
N ILE A 400 47.62 -16.42 73.36
CA ILE A 400 46.18 -16.65 73.09
C ILE A 400 45.94 -16.74 71.58
N THR A 401 45.29 -17.80 71.12
CA THR A 401 44.92 -18.00 69.70
C THR A 401 44.00 -16.88 69.21
N ASN A 402 44.19 -16.45 67.96
CA ASN A 402 43.44 -15.39 67.28
C ASN A 402 43.52 -14.02 67.97
N LYS A 403 44.51 -13.80 68.83
CA LYS A 403 44.75 -12.50 69.46
C LYS A 403 46.19 -12.04 69.30
N LEU A 404 46.32 -10.74 69.08
CA LEU A 404 47.56 -10.00 69.24
C LEU A 404 47.40 -9.10 70.47
N ILE A 405 48.13 -9.37 71.54
CA ILE A 405 48.03 -8.62 72.79
C ILE A 405 49.18 -7.63 72.85
N ILE A 406 48.88 -6.33 72.85
CA ILE A 406 49.87 -5.28 73.11
C ILE A 406 49.95 -5.11 74.62
N ASN A 407 50.97 -5.70 75.22
CA ASN A 407 51.25 -5.56 76.64
C ASN A 407 51.93 -4.21 76.91
N ILE A 408 51.30 -3.41 77.76
CA ILE A 408 51.76 -2.10 78.21
C ILE A 408 51.70 -2.13 79.74
N PRO A 409 52.81 -2.44 80.45
CA PRO A 409 52.81 -2.53 81.91
C PRO A 409 52.59 -1.15 82.54
N ASP A 410 52.26 -1.13 83.84
CA ASP A 410 52.24 0.11 84.63
C ASP A 410 53.67 0.46 85.07
N ALA A 411 53.99 1.76 85.13
CA ALA A 411 55.33 2.23 85.50
C ALA A 411 55.68 1.80 86.93
N SER A 412 56.85 1.21 87.10
CA SER A 412 57.35 0.79 88.40
C SER A 412 58.87 0.96 88.50
N ALA A 413 59.45 0.55 89.63
CA ALA A 413 60.90 0.57 89.80
C ALA A 413 61.62 -0.33 88.79
N THR A 414 60.94 -1.35 88.25
CA THR A 414 61.50 -2.37 87.35
C THR A 414 60.81 -2.46 86.00
N ALA A 415 59.68 -1.77 85.80
CA ALA A 415 58.92 -1.80 84.55
C ALA A 415 58.86 -0.43 83.87
N ARG A 416 59.14 -0.43 82.56
CA ARG A 416 58.97 0.73 81.67
C ARG A 416 57.52 0.81 81.21
N GLY A 417 56.69 1.31 82.12
CA GLY A 417 55.24 1.32 81.93
C GLY A 417 54.61 2.71 81.84
N VAL A 418 53.28 2.71 81.77
CA VAL A 418 52.46 3.93 81.80
C VAL A 418 52.29 4.46 83.22
N VAL A 419 52.27 5.78 83.36
CA VAL A 419 51.92 6.44 84.63
C VAL A 419 50.41 6.51 84.74
N ASN A 420 49.85 6.09 85.87
CA ASN A 420 48.40 6.03 86.07
C ASN A 420 48.00 6.50 87.49
N ASP A 421 46.74 6.29 87.86
CA ASP A 421 46.14 6.70 89.14
C ASP A 421 46.41 5.75 90.31
N SER A 422 47.07 4.63 90.07
CA SER A 422 47.53 3.71 91.11
C SER A 422 48.81 4.22 91.77
N THR A 423 49.13 3.67 92.95
CA THR A 423 50.41 3.97 93.59
C THR A 423 51.55 3.40 92.76
N GLN A 424 52.50 4.25 92.37
CA GLN A 424 53.64 3.87 91.53
C GLN A 424 54.95 4.35 92.16
N THR A 425 56.02 3.58 91.92
CA THR A 425 57.39 3.91 92.36
C THR A 425 58.28 4.05 91.14
N PHE A 426 59.09 5.10 91.08
CA PHE A 426 60.02 5.33 89.98
C PHE A 426 61.47 5.22 90.48
N ALA A 427 62.29 4.41 89.82
CA ALA A 427 63.71 4.27 90.15
C ALA A 427 64.60 5.21 89.29
N GLY A 428 65.77 5.57 89.81
CA GLY A 428 66.76 6.43 89.13
C GLY A 428 66.40 7.93 89.13
N PHE A 429 67.30 8.79 88.65
CA PHE A 429 67.05 10.23 88.57
C PHE A 429 65.88 10.54 87.63
N LYS A 430 65.02 11.47 88.04
CA LYS A 430 63.85 11.94 87.28
C LYS A 430 63.94 13.44 87.17
N THR A 431 63.76 13.96 85.96
CA THR A 431 63.71 15.40 85.68
C THR A 431 62.28 15.81 85.40
N VAL A 432 61.85 16.92 86.00
CA VAL A 432 60.61 17.63 85.63
C VAL A 432 61.06 19.02 85.18
N ARG A 433 60.92 19.32 83.89
CA ARG A 433 61.52 20.52 83.30
C ARG A 433 60.81 21.81 83.72
N ASP A 434 59.48 21.75 83.77
CA ASP A 434 58.65 22.94 83.92
C ASP A 434 58.10 23.00 85.37
N THR A 435 56.83 22.66 85.60
CA THR A 435 56.22 22.73 86.96
C THR A 435 55.73 21.36 87.42
N LEU A 436 55.89 21.06 88.72
CA LEU A 436 55.26 19.93 89.40
C LEU A 436 54.22 20.46 90.40
N SER A 437 52.94 20.18 90.15
CA SER A 437 51.85 20.49 91.09
C SER A 437 51.51 19.25 91.91
N ILE A 438 51.48 19.38 93.23
CA ILE A 438 51.20 18.28 94.17
C ILE A 438 49.97 18.65 94.98
N GLY A 439 48.86 17.96 94.74
CA GLY A 439 47.55 18.32 95.32
C GLY A 439 47.40 18.03 96.82
N LYS A 440 48.30 17.27 97.44
CA LYS A 440 48.26 16.94 98.88
C LYS A 440 49.59 17.21 99.58
N ASN A 441 50.51 16.25 99.54
CA ASN A 441 51.75 16.33 100.30
C ASN A 441 52.95 15.93 99.44
N ALA A 442 54.04 16.70 99.56
CA ALA A 442 55.35 16.39 98.99
C ALA A 442 56.30 15.94 100.11
N ILE A 443 56.84 14.72 100.00
CA ILE A 443 57.81 14.17 100.95
C ILE A 443 59.15 14.02 100.24
N VAL A 444 60.20 14.57 100.85
CA VAL A 444 61.58 14.42 100.37
C VAL A 444 62.42 13.76 101.46
N GLY A 445 62.99 12.60 101.15
CA GLY A 445 63.93 11.89 102.04
C GLY A 445 63.30 11.01 103.13
N ALA A 446 61.99 10.75 103.11
CA ALA A 446 61.31 9.87 104.07
C ALA A 446 60.32 8.90 103.39
N THR A 447 60.02 7.79 104.07
CA THR A 447 59.08 6.74 103.61
C THR A 447 57.80 6.66 104.45
N THR A 448 57.68 7.48 105.50
CA THR A 448 56.49 7.57 106.36
C THR A 448 55.52 8.64 105.86
N ASN A 449 54.26 8.58 106.30
CA ASN A 449 53.25 9.58 105.98
C ASN A 449 53.71 11.00 106.38
N PRO A 450 53.41 12.03 105.56
CA PRO A 450 53.74 13.41 105.87
C PRO A 450 52.80 13.99 106.93
N ASN A 451 53.30 14.88 107.77
CA ASN A 451 52.49 15.71 108.67
C ASN A 451 52.40 17.18 108.22
N SER A 452 53.02 17.54 107.09
CA SER A 452 53.02 18.88 106.48
C SER A 452 52.79 18.80 104.97
N THR A 453 52.33 19.88 104.32
CA THR A 453 52.13 19.92 102.86
C THR A 453 53.45 19.78 102.09
N LEU A 454 54.53 20.36 102.61
CA LEU A 454 55.92 20.09 102.22
C LEU A 454 56.68 19.59 103.45
N GLN A 455 57.20 18.37 103.38
CA GLN A 455 58.03 17.80 104.44
C GLN A 455 59.39 17.39 103.86
N VAL A 456 60.46 18.02 104.37
CA VAL A 456 61.84 17.67 104.03
C VAL A 456 62.47 16.99 105.24
N SER A 457 62.73 15.69 105.10
CA SER A 457 63.45 14.90 106.11
C SER A 457 64.94 14.88 105.78
N GLY A 458 65.57 16.06 105.85
CA GLY A 458 66.95 16.28 105.43
C GLY A 458 67.30 17.78 105.33
N SER A 459 68.39 18.11 104.64
CA SER A 459 68.82 19.49 104.39
C SER A 459 68.10 20.11 103.19
N MET A 460 67.94 21.45 103.23
CA MET A 460 67.43 22.26 102.12
C MET A 460 68.51 23.24 101.67
N SER A 461 68.81 23.28 100.37
CA SER A 461 69.66 24.31 99.77
C SER A 461 68.78 25.39 99.15
N LEU A 462 69.07 26.66 99.44
CA LEU A 462 68.32 27.82 98.95
C LEU A 462 69.27 28.78 98.23
N ASN A 463 68.75 29.58 97.31
CA ASN A 463 69.56 30.54 96.58
C ASN A 463 70.17 31.60 97.51
N VAL A 464 71.49 31.80 97.40
CA VAL A 464 72.23 32.86 98.08
C VAL A 464 73.09 33.60 97.08
N ARG A 465 73.04 34.92 97.09
CA ARG A 465 73.93 35.76 96.29
C ARG A 465 74.38 37.00 97.06
N THR A 466 75.43 37.65 96.56
CA THR A 466 76.03 38.84 97.17
C THR A 466 75.93 40.03 96.22
N THR A 467 75.70 41.22 96.77
CA THR A 467 75.78 42.48 96.04
C THR A 467 76.59 43.52 96.82
N SER A 468 77.16 44.49 96.12
CA SER A 468 77.99 45.56 96.70
C SER A 468 77.56 46.97 96.28
N GLY A 469 76.38 47.10 95.69
CA GLY A 469 75.80 48.36 95.23
C GLY A 469 74.28 48.29 95.25
N ASN A 470 73.61 49.36 94.82
CA ASN A 470 72.15 49.37 94.71
C ASN A 470 71.69 48.24 93.79
N ASP A 471 70.67 47.49 94.21
CA ASP A 471 70.24 46.26 93.55
C ASP A 471 68.74 46.00 93.80
N ALA A 472 68.13 45.11 93.03
CA ALA A 472 66.77 44.65 93.24
C ALA A 472 66.75 43.17 93.62
N LEU A 473 65.85 42.77 94.52
CA LEU A 473 65.63 41.35 94.80
C LEU A 473 64.90 40.68 93.63
N ALA A 474 65.48 39.59 93.13
CA ALA A 474 64.90 38.79 92.06
C ALA A 474 63.92 37.74 92.61
N ALA A 475 63.02 37.26 91.76
CA ALA A 475 62.10 36.18 92.10
C ALA A 475 62.82 34.86 92.42
N THR A 476 64.09 34.72 92.07
CA THR A 476 64.93 33.55 92.36
C THR A 476 65.69 33.65 93.67
N ASP A 477 65.75 34.83 94.29
CA ASP A 477 66.53 35.03 95.50
C ASP A 477 65.85 34.38 96.71
N ASN A 478 66.66 33.95 97.66
CA ASN A 478 66.19 33.66 99.02
C ASN A 478 66.99 34.45 100.04
N THR A 479 68.31 34.45 99.92
CA THR A 479 69.21 35.23 100.77
C THR A 479 70.07 36.17 99.93
N LEU A 480 70.01 37.47 100.23
CA LEU A 480 70.91 38.48 99.67
C LEU A 480 71.90 38.96 100.75
N LEU A 481 73.18 38.81 100.47
CA LEU A 481 74.26 39.37 101.27
C LEU A 481 74.66 40.74 100.68
N VAL A 482 74.60 41.79 101.48
CA VAL A 482 74.82 43.17 101.03
C VAL A 482 76.10 43.72 101.64
N ASN A 483 77.08 43.99 100.79
CA ASN A 483 78.33 44.64 101.16
C ASN A 483 78.21 46.16 100.94
N ALA A 484 77.98 46.91 102.01
CA ALA A 484 77.93 48.37 102.00
C ALA A 484 79.32 48.99 102.30
N GLY A 485 80.40 48.32 101.90
CA GLY A 485 81.78 48.77 102.13
C GLY A 485 82.11 50.11 101.46
N ALA A 486 81.56 50.35 100.26
CA ALA A 486 81.86 51.53 99.46
C ALA A 486 80.88 52.71 99.66
N GLY A 487 79.80 52.51 100.43
CA GLY A 487 78.76 53.53 100.67
C GLY A 487 77.43 52.90 101.07
N SER A 488 76.43 53.72 101.40
CA SER A 488 75.07 53.24 101.64
C SER A 488 74.49 52.56 100.40
N VAL A 489 73.78 51.46 100.59
CA VAL A 489 73.21 50.62 99.53
C VAL A 489 71.70 50.53 99.68
N THR A 490 70.96 50.71 98.59
CA THR A 490 69.51 50.53 98.52
C THR A 490 69.16 49.22 97.82
N ILE A 491 68.40 48.36 98.48
CA ILE A 491 67.86 47.11 97.95
C ILE A 491 66.37 47.28 97.66
N THR A 492 66.01 47.31 96.39
CA THR A 492 64.63 47.44 95.94
C THR A 492 63.91 46.10 96.05
N LEU A 493 62.78 46.04 96.76
CA LEU A 493 61.95 44.85 96.86
C LEU A 493 61.01 44.74 95.65
N PRO A 494 60.71 43.53 95.14
CA PRO A 494 59.76 43.33 94.07
C PRO A 494 58.34 43.75 94.47
N THR A 495 57.48 43.97 93.47
CA THR A 495 56.05 44.26 93.69
C THR A 495 55.39 43.10 94.43
N ALA A 496 54.72 43.40 95.55
CA ALA A 496 54.13 42.41 96.45
C ALA A 496 52.98 41.59 95.82
N THR A 497 52.20 42.19 94.92
CA THR A 497 50.91 41.66 94.43
C THR A 497 50.99 40.27 93.78
N SER A 498 52.11 39.92 93.15
CA SER A 498 52.29 38.65 92.44
C SER A 498 53.04 37.57 93.23
N ILE A 499 53.39 37.84 94.49
CA ILE A 499 54.30 37.00 95.29
C ILE A 499 53.86 36.85 96.74
N VAL A 500 52.56 36.81 97.01
CA VAL A 500 51.98 36.56 98.36
C VAL A 500 52.72 35.42 99.06
N GLY A 501 53.15 35.66 100.30
CA GLY A 501 53.86 34.69 101.12
C GLY A 501 55.37 34.57 100.83
N ARG A 502 55.92 35.30 99.85
CA ARG A 502 57.35 35.28 99.53
C ARG A 502 58.19 35.75 100.70
N VAL A 503 59.23 34.97 101.01
CA VAL A 503 60.20 35.25 102.07
C VAL A 503 61.55 35.58 101.47
N TYR A 504 62.15 36.68 101.92
CA TYR A 504 63.54 37.06 101.60
C TYR A 504 64.32 37.33 102.87
N THR A 505 65.61 37.00 102.87
CA THR A 505 66.56 37.40 103.91
C THR A 505 67.57 38.36 103.32
N VAL A 506 67.70 39.55 103.89
CA VAL A 506 68.71 40.54 103.50
C VAL A 506 69.67 40.72 104.67
N LYS A 507 70.95 40.45 104.45
CA LYS A 507 71.99 40.53 105.48
C LYS A 507 73.04 41.55 105.08
N LYS A 508 73.29 42.55 105.93
CA LYS A 508 74.44 43.43 105.77
C LYS A 508 75.70 42.67 106.18
N ILE A 509 76.69 42.57 105.30
CA ILE A 509 77.91 41.78 105.56
C ILE A 509 79.18 42.63 105.69
N ALA A 510 79.16 43.92 105.33
CA ALA A 510 80.30 44.83 105.45
C ALA A 510 79.85 46.30 105.31
N GLY A 511 80.68 47.25 105.75
CA GLY A 511 80.41 48.70 105.77
C GLY A 511 80.77 49.37 107.10
N THR A 512 80.41 50.64 107.26
CA THR A 512 80.37 51.34 108.55
C THR A 512 78.92 51.51 109.02
N ILE A 513 78.69 52.06 110.22
CA ILE A 513 77.33 52.37 110.68
C ILE A 513 76.65 53.42 109.78
N ASP A 514 77.43 54.33 109.17
CA ASP A 514 76.92 55.37 108.24
C ASP A 514 76.57 54.81 106.86
N ASN A 515 77.20 53.70 106.46
CA ASN A 515 76.92 53.01 105.19
C ASN A 515 75.75 52.05 105.38
N SER A 516 74.54 52.59 105.50
CA SER A 516 73.32 51.82 105.73
C SER A 516 72.93 50.92 104.55
N VAL A 517 72.23 49.82 104.83
CA VAL A 517 71.51 49.04 103.81
C VAL A 517 70.02 49.33 103.93
N THR A 518 69.46 50.01 102.95
CA THR A 518 68.05 50.44 102.92
C THR A 518 67.24 49.49 102.04
N LEU A 519 66.27 48.80 102.62
CA LEU A 519 65.29 48.01 101.89
C LEU A 519 64.15 48.94 101.48
N GLN A 520 63.93 49.06 100.18
CA GLN A 520 62.96 49.98 99.59
C GLN A 520 61.87 49.17 98.85
N PRO A 521 60.62 49.12 99.35
CA PRO A 521 59.53 48.51 98.61
C PRO A 521 59.23 49.24 97.30
N SER A 522 58.75 48.48 96.31
CA SER A 522 58.20 49.00 95.06
C SER A 522 56.68 49.12 95.12
N GLY A 523 56.08 49.94 94.25
CA GLY A 523 54.63 49.93 94.01
C GLY A 523 53.76 50.47 95.15
N GLY A 524 54.33 51.29 96.05
CA GLY A 524 53.59 51.88 97.18
C GLY A 524 53.41 50.97 98.39
N ALA A 525 53.95 49.74 98.36
CA ALA A 525 53.99 48.85 99.51
C ALA A 525 54.83 49.46 100.65
N LEU A 526 54.51 49.07 101.88
CA LEU A 526 55.24 49.50 103.08
C LEU A 526 55.94 48.30 103.73
N ILE A 527 57.01 48.55 104.50
CA ILE A 527 57.62 47.58 105.43
C ILE A 527 57.28 48.03 106.85
N GLU A 528 56.52 47.23 107.60
CA GLU A 528 56.10 47.60 108.97
C GLU A 528 55.43 48.98 109.04
N GLY A 529 54.63 49.33 108.02
CA GLY A 529 53.97 50.64 107.90
C GLY A 529 54.87 51.82 107.49
N ALA A 530 56.16 51.59 107.24
CA ALA A 530 57.11 52.60 106.76
C ALA A 530 57.44 52.43 105.28
N THR A 531 57.88 53.51 104.62
CA THR A 531 58.23 53.49 103.18
C THR A 531 59.57 52.80 102.91
N SER A 532 60.37 52.48 103.92
CA SER A 532 61.63 51.73 103.81
C SER A 532 62.01 51.10 105.16
N TYR A 533 62.94 50.13 105.14
CA TYR A 533 63.54 49.55 106.35
C TYR A 533 65.06 49.60 106.26
N ILE A 534 65.75 50.05 107.31
CA ILE A 534 67.19 50.30 107.27
C ILE A 534 67.95 49.34 108.20
N ILE A 535 69.02 48.75 107.68
CA ILE A 535 70.00 47.94 108.42
C ILE A 535 71.30 48.74 108.59
N TYR A 536 71.59 49.19 109.81
CA TYR A 536 72.81 49.96 110.11
C TYR A 536 73.99 49.07 110.54
N ASN A 537 73.74 48.04 111.34
CA ASN A 537 74.81 47.24 111.94
C ASN A 537 75.34 46.19 110.97
N ASN A 538 76.67 46.06 110.87
CA ASN A 538 77.28 44.97 110.14
C ASN A 538 76.88 43.62 110.72
N TYR A 539 76.83 42.60 109.86
CA TYR A 539 76.52 41.21 110.18
C TYR A 539 75.11 40.97 110.73
N THR A 540 74.25 41.98 110.69
CA THR A 540 72.82 41.85 111.01
C THR A 540 71.99 41.61 109.75
N TYR A 541 70.84 40.99 109.92
CA TYR A 541 69.95 40.66 108.84
C TYR A 541 68.51 40.94 109.22
N VAL A 542 67.65 41.02 108.21
CA VAL A 542 66.22 40.87 108.41
C VAL A 542 65.69 39.83 107.44
N THR A 543 64.76 39.02 107.92
CA THR A 543 63.92 38.21 107.06
C THR A 543 62.56 38.89 106.97
N ILE A 544 62.14 39.17 105.75
CA ILE A 544 60.87 39.81 105.46
C ILE A 544 59.95 38.87 104.69
N GLN A 545 58.65 39.00 104.92
CA GLN A 545 57.61 38.26 104.21
C GLN A 545 56.49 39.20 103.78
N THR A 546 55.95 39.00 102.57
CA THR A 546 54.83 39.80 102.07
C THR A 546 53.49 39.07 102.21
N ASP A 547 52.42 39.80 102.51
CA ASP A 547 51.03 39.34 102.46
C ASP A 547 50.37 39.58 101.08
N GLY A 548 51.13 40.11 100.10
CA GLY A 548 50.63 40.53 98.79
C GLY A 548 50.36 42.02 98.65
N THR A 549 50.34 42.76 99.76
CA THR A 549 50.13 44.21 99.79
C THR A 549 51.33 44.93 100.41
N ASN A 550 51.78 44.47 101.58
CA ASN A 550 52.89 45.05 102.35
C ASN A 550 53.93 43.97 102.71
N TRP A 551 55.01 44.40 103.35
CA TRP A 551 56.11 43.57 103.84
C TRP A 551 56.19 43.64 105.37
N TYR A 552 56.49 42.51 106.00
CA TYR A 552 56.64 42.39 107.45
C TYR A 552 57.98 41.75 107.78
N VAL A 553 58.64 42.26 108.82
CA VAL A 553 59.87 41.69 109.35
C VAL A 553 59.50 40.53 110.28
N ILE A 554 59.73 39.31 109.81
CA ILE A 554 59.36 38.09 110.55
C ILE A 554 60.51 37.55 111.40
N ARG A 555 61.77 37.96 111.12
CA ARG A 555 62.98 37.60 111.89
C ARG A 555 64.03 38.71 111.75
N LYS A 556 64.79 39.01 112.81
CA LYS A 556 65.90 39.97 112.80
C LYS A 556 66.95 39.63 113.86
#